data_AF-A0A3M9Y778-F1
#
_entry.id   AF-A0A3M9Y778-F1
#
_cell.length_a   1.000
_cell.length_b   1.000
_cell.length_c   1.000
_cell.angle_alpha   90.00
_cell.angle_beta   90.00
_cell.angle_gamma   90.00
#
_symmetry.space_group_name_H-M   'P 1'
#
loop_
_entity.id
_entity.type
_entity.pdbx_description
1 polymer ?
#
loop_
_entity_poly.entity_id
_entity_poly.type
_entity_poly.pdbx_seq_one_letter_code
_entity_poly.pdbx_strand_id
1 'polypeptide(L)'
;MAFASSDEVLAAVLSRQYADYRHAPGIEARAAFMSPHCRQICRPHPSYGASDRRAILELLYEASGERPYDKTPTPIQQILQSQADVPPGAKAYYTIRPLKQGELSFGNVPGDPVRGFMDSETMMNMAVDRKWVGMRVDMWTDGGAGKGGEKLGLLVKVQYWWTKENDKWAQIAHDIMYLGSRDGSEGVNDEILQ
;
A
#
# COMPACT_ATOMS: atom_id res chain seq x y z
N MET A 1 2.01 25.73 -4.82
CA MET A 1 1.82 24.70 -3.76
C MET A 1 1.24 23.47 -4.42
N ALA A 2 1.86 22.30 -4.24
CA ALA A 2 1.49 21.06 -4.92
C ALA A 2 0.14 20.53 -4.42
N PHE A 3 -0.62 19.99 -5.37
CA PHE A 3 -2.07 19.88 -5.36
C PHE A 3 -2.57 18.66 -4.57
N ALA A 4 -3.47 18.87 -3.60
CA ALA A 4 -4.57 17.92 -3.44
C ALA A 4 -5.22 17.80 -4.82
N SER A 5 -5.38 16.60 -5.38
CA SER A 5 -5.96 16.46 -6.72
C SER A 5 -7.43 16.90 -6.69
N SER A 6 -7.67 18.21 -6.85
CA SER A 6 -8.97 18.75 -7.25
C SER A 6 -9.25 18.45 -8.73
N ASP A 7 -8.31 17.82 -9.42
CA ASP A 7 -8.47 17.30 -10.76
C ASP A 7 -9.16 15.93 -10.68
N GLU A 8 -10.49 15.95 -10.73
CA GLU A 8 -11.33 14.75 -10.76
C GLU A 8 -10.99 13.83 -11.94
N VAL A 9 -10.55 14.40 -13.07
CA VAL A 9 -10.15 13.61 -14.25
C VAL A 9 -8.88 12.83 -13.95
N LEU A 10 -7.88 13.47 -13.35
CA LEU A 10 -6.66 12.79 -12.94
C LEU A 10 -6.94 11.72 -11.89
N ALA A 11 -7.79 12.02 -10.90
CA ALA A 11 -8.21 11.06 -9.88
C ALA A 11 -8.83 9.81 -10.52
N ALA A 12 -9.73 9.99 -11.49
CA ALA A 12 -10.35 8.89 -12.22
C ALA A 12 -9.33 8.05 -13.02
N VAL A 13 -8.34 8.70 -13.66
CA VAL A 13 -7.25 8.01 -14.37
C VAL A 13 -6.43 7.15 -13.42
N LEU A 14 -6.02 7.71 -12.27
CA LEU A 14 -5.22 6.98 -11.28
C LEU A 14 -6.01 5.85 -10.61
N SER A 15 -7.30 6.06 -10.32
CA SER A 15 -8.18 5.01 -9.80
C SER A 15 -8.31 3.84 -10.76
N ARG A 16 -8.50 4.12 -12.07
CA ARG A 16 -8.54 3.08 -13.10
C ARG A 16 -7.22 2.31 -13.18
N GLN A 17 -6.09 3.03 -13.17
CA GLN A 17 -4.78 2.40 -13.23
C GLN A 17 -4.48 1.56 -11.99
N TYR A 18 -4.93 2.00 -10.81
CA TYR A 18 -4.85 1.20 -9.59
C TYR A 18 -5.70 -0.09 -9.69
N ALA A 19 -6.90 -0.01 -10.27
CA ALA A 19 -7.73 -1.18 -10.51
C ALA A 19 -7.04 -2.19 -11.43
N ASP A 20 -6.41 -1.72 -12.52
CA ASP A 20 -5.61 -2.57 -13.43
C ASP A 20 -4.43 -3.23 -12.70
N TYR A 21 -3.71 -2.46 -11.87
CA TYR A 21 -2.64 -2.96 -11.00
C TYR A 21 -3.15 -4.06 -10.05
N ARG A 22 -4.31 -3.84 -9.40
CA ARG A 22 -4.89 -4.76 -8.41
C ARG A 22 -5.31 -6.11 -9.02
N HIS A 23 -5.72 -6.09 -10.28
CA HIS A 23 -6.17 -7.26 -11.05
C HIS A 23 -5.06 -7.91 -11.89
N ALA A 24 -3.86 -7.34 -11.92
CA ALA A 24 -2.74 -7.94 -12.62
C ALA A 24 -2.42 -9.35 -12.06
N PRO A 25 -2.14 -10.34 -12.94
CA PRO A 25 -2.20 -11.78 -12.62
C PRO A 25 -1.06 -12.32 -11.74
N GLY A 26 -0.13 -11.47 -11.27
CA GLY A 26 0.99 -11.89 -10.44
C GLY A 26 1.93 -10.74 -10.08
N ILE A 27 2.92 -11.03 -9.24
CA ILE A 27 3.89 -10.04 -8.72
C ILE A 27 4.65 -9.33 -9.85
N GLU A 28 5.12 -10.05 -10.86
CA GLU A 28 5.83 -9.44 -12.00
C GLU A 28 4.94 -8.54 -12.86
N ALA A 29 3.68 -8.94 -13.11
CA ALA A 29 2.75 -8.10 -13.88
C ALA A 29 2.40 -6.81 -13.12
N ARG A 30 2.31 -6.88 -11.79
CA ARG A 30 2.14 -5.72 -10.91
C ARG A 30 3.35 -4.78 -10.94
N ALA A 31 4.56 -5.31 -11.10
CA ALA A 31 5.78 -4.51 -11.17
C ALA A 31 5.78 -3.52 -12.35
N ALA A 32 5.04 -3.80 -13.43
CA ALA A 32 4.92 -2.90 -14.59
C ALA A 32 4.24 -1.56 -14.26
N PHE A 33 3.48 -1.49 -13.17
CA PHE A 33 2.82 -0.27 -12.70
C PHE A 33 3.72 0.57 -11.77
N MET A 34 4.86 0.02 -11.35
CA MET A 34 5.80 0.67 -10.45
C MET A 34 6.98 1.22 -11.24
N SER A 35 7.33 2.48 -10.96
CA SER A 35 8.61 3.06 -11.39
C SER A 35 9.75 2.17 -10.92
N PRO A 36 10.85 2.02 -11.68
CA PRO A 36 12.07 1.36 -11.18
C PRO A 36 12.58 1.95 -9.87
N HIS A 37 12.28 3.23 -9.62
CA HIS A 37 12.65 3.95 -8.41
C HIS A 37 11.53 3.96 -7.35
N CYS A 38 10.49 3.13 -7.49
CA CYS A 38 9.40 3.08 -6.52
C CYS A 38 9.91 2.67 -5.14
N ARG A 39 9.50 3.40 -4.10
CA ARG A 39 9.88 3.14 -2.71
C ARG A 39 8.72 2.59 -1.91
N GLN A 40 9.00 1.87 -0.84
CA GLN A 40 7.97 1.43 0.10
C GLN A 40 8.40 1.64 1.54
N ILE A 41 7.45 2.02 2.35
CA ILE A 41 7.52 2.00 3.81
C ILE A 41 6.30 1.29 4.36
N CYS A 42 6.54 0.41 5.33
CA CYS A 42 5.55 -0.13 6.23
C CYS A 42 5.82 0.42 7.62
N ARG A 43 4.96 1.34 8.07
CA ARG A 43 5.05 1.99 9.38
C ARG A 43 4.68 1.08 10.56
N PRO A 44 3.71 0.14 10.46
CA PRO A 44 3.40 -0.80 11.54
C PRO A 44 4.63 -1.53 12.08
N HIS A 45 4.64 -1.85 13.38
CA HIS A 45 5.79 -2.50 14.02
C HIS A 45 5.75 -4.03 13.84
N PRO A 46 6.88 -4.68 13.49
CA PRO A 46 8.16 -4.07 13.15
C PRO A 46 8.11 -3.39 11.78
N SER A 47 8.67 -2.19 11.72
CA SER A 47 8.66 -1.39 10.50
C SER A 47 9.72 -1.90 9.52
N TYR A 48 9.39 -1.87 8.23
CA TYR A 48 10.27 -2.29 7.15
C TYR A 48 10.04 -1.45 5.90
N GLY A 49 10.96 -1.54 4.94
CA GLY A 49 10.94 -0.66 3.77
C GLY A 49 11.81 -1.16 2.64
N ALA A 50 11.63 -0.54 1.49
CA ALA A 50 12.32 -0.85 0.25
C ALA A 50 12.71 0.44 -0.47
N SER A 51 13.96 0.50 -0.92
CA SER A 51 14.54 1.67 -1.60
C SER A 51 14.18 1.77 -3.08
N ASP A 52 13.75 0.66 -3.68
CA ASP A 52 13.46 0.53 -5.10
C ASP A 52 12.45 -0.60 -5.37
N ARG A 53 11.98 -0.66 -6.62
CA ARG A 53 11.01 -1.67 -7.08
C ARG A 53 11.49 -3.09 -6.84
N ARG A 54 12.77 -3.39 -7.03
CA ARG A 54 13.29 -4.76 -6.87
C ARG A 54 13.17 -5.21 -5.42
N ALA A 55 13.53 -4.35 -4.47
CA ALA A 55 13.36 -4.62 -3.05
C ALA A 55 11.87 -4.77 -2.67
N ILE A 56 10.96 -4.00 -3.28
CA ILE A 56 9.50 -4.21 -3.08
C ILE A 56 9.07 -5.60 -3.54
N LEU A 57 9.52 -6.04 -4.73
CA LEU A 57 9.17 -7.38 -5.24
C LEU A 57 9.73 -8.49 -4.34
N GLU A 58 10.95 -8.35 -3.82
CA GLU A 58 11.53 -9.29 -2.86
C GLU A 58 10.63 -9.44 -1.62
N LEU A 59 10.16 -8.34 -1.03
CA LEU A 59 9.21 -8.35 0.09
C LEU A 59 7.86 -9.00 -0.28
N LEU A 60 7.33 -8.74 -1.48
CA LEU A 60 6.09 -9.35 -1.95
C LEU A 60 6.24 -10.86 -2.15
N TYR A 61 7.37 -11.31 -2.69
CA TYR A 61 7.67 -12.73 -2.83
C TYR A 61 7.81 -13.41 -1.47
N GLU A 62 8.49 -12.78 -0.51
CA GLU A 62 8.56 -13.26 0.87
C GLU A 62 7.17 -13.38 1.51
N ALA A 63 6.31 -12.36 1.34
CA ALA A 63 4.96 -12.38 1.89
C ALA A 63 4.06 -13.45 1.23
N SER A 64 4.17 -13.65 -0.08
CA SER A 64 3.33 -14.59 -0.84
C SER A 64 3.66 -16.07 -0.59
N GLY A 65 4.91 -16.38 -0.23
CA GLY A 65 5.39 -17.77 -0.18
C GLY A 65 5.56 -18.42 -1.56
N GLU A 66 5.48 -17.67 -2.67
CA GLU A 66 5.66 -18.19 -4.03
C GLU A 66 7.10 -18.62 -4.33
N ARG A 67 8.08 -18.15 -3.56
CA ARG A 67 9.47 -18.62 -3.63
C ARG A 67 9.73 -19.70 -2.58
N PRO A 68 10.58 -20.70 -2.89
CA PRO A 68 10.98 -21.71 -1.93
C PRO A 68 11.89 -21.09 -0.87
N TYR A 69 11.29 -20.38 0.09
CA TYR A 69 11.90 -20.18 1.39
C TYR A 69 11.78 -21.50 2.15
N ASP A 70 12.74 -21.79 3.03
CA ASP A 70 12.62 -22.93 3.94
C ASP A 70 11.23 -22.95 4.58
N LYS A 71 10.74 -24.12 5.00
CA LYS A 71 9.38 -24.29 5.61
C LYS A 71 9.13 -23.42 6.85
N THR A 72 10.09 -22.62 7.26
CA THR A 72 10.00 -21.61 8.31
C THR A 72 9.37 -20.34 7.73
N PRO A 73 8.22 -19.88 8.25
CA PRO A 73 7.62 -18.62 7.84
C PRO A 73 8.62 -17.47 8.01
N THR A 74 8.76 -16.62 6.99
CA THR A 74 9.58 -15.41 7.06
C THR A 74 9.01 -14.45 8.11
N PRO A 75 9.80 -13.50 8.65
CA PRO A 75 9.28 -12.51 9.60
C PRO A 75 8.02 -11.78 9.10
N ILE A 76 7.98 -11.45 7.80
CA ILE A 76 6.81 -10.78 7.19
C ILE A 76 5.59 -11.71 7.17
N GLN A 77 5.77 -12.99 6.84
CA GLN A 77 4.68 -13.96 6.89
C GLN A 77 4.15 -14.14 8.32
N GLN A 78 5.03 -14.18 9.33
CA GLN A 78 4.62 -14.27 10.74
C GLN A 78 3.80 -13.04 11.17
N ILE A 79 4.22 -11.85 10.76
CA ILE A 79 3.47 -10.60 11.02
C ILE A 79 2.09 -10.69 10.38
N LEU A 80 2.00 -11.04 9.09
CA LEU A 80 0.71 -11.14 8.40
C LEU A 80 -0.22 -12.21 9.01
N GLN A 81 0.34 -13.37 9.38
CA GLN A 81 -0.41 -14.47 10.02
C GLN A 81 -0.91 -14.08 11.42
N SER A 82 -0.11 -13.36 12.20
CA SER A 82 -0.51 -12.90 13.55
C SER A 82 -1.55 -11.78 13.53
N GLN A 83 -1.67 -11.05 12.43
CA GLN A 83 -2.50 -9.85 12.34
C GLN A 83 -3.91 -10.11 11.81
N ALA A 84 -4.19 -11.26 11.22
CA ALA A 84 -5.49 -11.52 10.64
C ALA A 84 -5.88 -13.01 10.60
N ASP A 85 -7.04 -13.31 11.20
CA ASP A 85 -7.80 -14.53 10.95
C ASP A 85 -8.49 -14.42 9.58
N VAL A 86 -7.73 -14.61 8.50
CA VAL A 86 -8.27 -14.63 7.13
C VAL A 86 -8.55 -16.08 6.72
N PRO A 87 -9.82 -16.50 6.61
CA PRO A 87 -10.13 -17.82 6.09
C PRO A 87 -9.75 -17.94 4.60
N PRO A 88 -9.38 -19.14 4.12
CA PRO A 88 -9.16 -19.38 2.70
C PRO A 88 -10.38 -18.96 1.87
N GLY A 89 -10.16 -18.21 0.78
CA GLY A 89 -11.23 -17.74 -0.09
C GLY A 89 -11.98 -16.50 0.40
N ALA A 90 -11.50 -15.83 1.47
CA ALA A 90 -12.04 -14.53 1.88
C ALA A 90 -12.04 -13.54 0.71
N LYS A 91 -13.17 -12.85 0.52
CA LYS A 91 -13.26 -11.79 -0.49
C LYS A 91 -12.38 -10.62 -0.08
N ALA A 92 -11.75 -9.97 -1.06
CA ALA A 92 -10.98 -8.77 -0.84
C ALA A 92 -11.70 -7.57 -1.45
N TYR A 93 -11.62 -6.44 -0.78
CA TYR A 93 -12.24 -5.18 -1.16
C TYR A 93 -11.25 -4.05 -0.99
N TYR A 94 -11.53 -2.93 -1.64
CA TYR A 94 -10.77 -1.69 -1.43
C TYR A 94 -11.61 -0.44 -1.71
N THR A 95 -11.14 0.68 -1.19
CA THR A 95 -11.55 2.02 -1.62
C THR A 95 -10.34 2.74 -2.21
N ILE A 96 -10.57 3.72 -3.08
CA ILE A 96 -9.51 4.60 -3.59
C ILE A 96 -10.04 6.01 -3.81
N ARG A 97 -9.26 7.00 -3.35
CA ARG A 97 -9.55 8.42 -3.55
C ARG A 97 -8.28 9.27 -3.48
N PRO A 98 -8.29 10.53 -3.96
CA PRO A 98 -7.19 11.44 -3.71
C PRO A 98 -6.89 11.66 -2.22
N LEU A 99 -5.63 11.94 -1.89
CA LEU A 99 -5.25 12.42 -0.56
C LEU A 99 -5.87 13.80 -0.31
N LYS A 100 -6.40 13.98 0.89
CA LYS A 100 -6.86 15.28 1.41
C LYS A 100 -5.66 16.10 1.87
N GLN A 101 -5.82 17.41 1.98
CA GLN A 101 -4.74 18.33 2.36
C GLN A 101 -4.03 17.94 3.68
N GLY A 102 -4.78 17.45 4.67
CA GLY A 102 -4.22 16.98 5.94
C GLY A 102 -3.59 15.58 5.91
N GLU A 103 -3.69 14.86 4.78
CA GLU A 103 -3.12 13.52 4.60
C GLU A 103 -1.79 13.54 3.84
N LEU A 104 -1.39 14.68 3.26
CA LEU A 104 -0.17 14.88 2.48
C LEU A 104 1.08 14.86 3.38
N SER A 105 1.40 13.69 3.94
CA SER A 105 2.59 13.50 4.77
C SER A 105 3.09 12.06 4.69
N PHE A 106 4.41 11.93 4.57
CA PHE A 106 5.09 10.68 4.87
C PHE A 106 5.26 10.57 6.38
N GLY A 107 5.08 9.39 6.94
CA GLY A 107 5.15 9.21 8.39
C GLY A 107 6.57 9.04 8.86
N ASN A 108 6.80 9.38 10.11
CA ASN A 108 8.02 8.99 10.80
C ASN A 108 7.87 7.53 11.25
N VAL A 109 8.88 6.71 10.97
CA VAL A 109 9.00 5.39 11.59
C VAL A 109 9.60 5.56 12.98
N PRO A 110 8.95 5.08 14.05
CA PRO A 110 9.58 5.02 15.36
C PRO A 110 10.71 3.98 15.36
N GLY A 111 11.93 4.38 15.72
CA GLY A 111 13.07 3.47 15.88
C GLY A 111 14.24 3.75 14.94
N ASP A 112 15.07 2.73 14.70
CA ASP A 112 16.22 2.80 13.80
C ASP A 112 15.77 3.10 12.36
N PRO A 113 16.58 3.83 11.57
CA PRO A 113 16.28 4.09 10.17
C PRO A 113 16.05 2.76 9.46
N VAL A 114 14.83 2.57 8.96
CA VAL A 114 14.47 1.40 8.16
C VAL A 114 15.42 1.37 6.98
N ARG A 115 16.23 0.32 6.87
CA ARG A 115 17.28 0.20 5.86
C ARG A 115 16.69 0.45 4.46
N GLY A 116 17.19 1.48 3.78
CA GLY A 116 16.74 1.85 2.43
C GLY A 116 15.55 2.80 2.38
N PHE A 117 14.98 3.22 3.53
CA PHE A 117 13.95 4.25 3.58
C PHE A 117 14.57 5.63 3.86
N MET A 118 14.14 6.64 3.09
CA MET A 118 14.51 8.03 3.33
C MET A 118 13.61 8.63 4.40
N ASP A 119 14.10 9.62 5.15
CA ASP A 119 13.27 10.31 6.13
C ASP A 119 12.06 11.01 5.46
N SER A 120 11.04 11.28 6.27
CA SER A 120 9.75 11.82 5.81
C SER A 120 9.86 13.21 5.15
N GLU A 121 10.77 14.05 5.64
CA GLU A 121 11.01 15.39 5.11
C GLU A 121 11.63 15.31 3.72
N THR A 122 12.66 14.48 3.55
CA THR A 122 13.28 14.23 2.24
C THR A 122 12.25 13.68 1.24
N MET A 123 11.43 12.71 1.65
CA MET A 123 10.36 12.15 0.80
C MET A 123 9.34 13.22 0.40
N MET A 124 8.94 14.10 1.34
CA MET A 124 7.99 15.17 1.07
C MET A 124 8.58 16.21 0.12
N ASN A 125 9.83 16.62 0.32
CA ASN A 125 10.54 17.54 -0.56
C ASN A 125 10.61 16.98 -1.99
N MET A 126 10.91 15.69 -2.14
CA MET A 126 10.90 15.01 -3.43
C MET A 126 9.50 14.99 -4.07
N ALA A 127 8.46 14.68 -3.29
CA ALA A 127 7.08 14.65 -3.77
C ALA A 127 6.64 16.03 -4.29
N VAL A 128 7.03 17.11 -3.60
CA VAL A 128 6.73 18.49 -4.02
C VAL A 128 7.50 18.86 -5.28
N ASP A 129 8.83 18.68 -5.29
CA ASP A 129 9.71 19.05 -6.40
C ASP A 129 9.32 18.32 -7.69
N ARG A 130 9.06 17.01 -7.57
CA ARG A 130 8.72 16.13 -8.69
C ARG A 130 7.22 16.02 -8.96
N LYS A 131 6.41 16.85 -8.28
CA LYS A 131 4.94 16.95 -8.47
C LYS A 131 4.24 15.60 -8.40
N TRP A 132 4.55 14.82 -7.37
CA TRP A 132 3.87 13.55 -7.13
C TRP A 132 2.41 13.78 -6.73
N VAL A 133 1.57 12.81 -7.06
CA VAL A 133 0.13 12.84 -6.79
C VAL A 133 -0.21 11.68 -5.87
N GLY A 134 -0.83 11.96 -4.73
CA GLY A 134 -1.14 10.94 -3.73
C GLY A 134 -2.60 10.47 -3.81
N MET A 135 -2.78 9.16 -3.70
CA MET A 135 -4.07 8.48 -3.57
C MET A 135 -4.10 7.70 -2.25
N ARG A 136 -5.19 7.84 -1.50
CA ARG A 136 -5.49 6.99 -0.36
C ARG A 136 -6.14 5.71 -0.85
N VAL A 137 -5.65 4.57 -0.37
CA VAL A 137 -6.28 3.27 -0.58
C VAL A 137 -6.38 2.54 0.75
N ASP A 138 -7.60 2.14 1.10
CA ASP A 138 -7.85 1.23 2.20
C ASP A 138 -8.29 -0.11 1.60
N MET A 139 -7.58 -1.20 1.90
CA MET A 139 -7.84 -2.55 1.40
C MET A 139 -8.18 -3.45 2.57
N TRP A 140 -9.15 -4.34 2.41
CA TRP A 140 -9.44 -5.33 3.44
C TRP A 140 -9.93 -6.65 2.87
N THR A 141 -9.70 -7.73 3.63
CA THR A 141 -10.36 -9.02 3.40
C THR A 141 -11.57 -9.14 4.30
N ASP A 142 -12.66 -9.71 3.80
CA ASP A 142 -13.83 -10.03 4.61
C ASP A 142 -13.79 -11.49 5.05
N GLY A 143 -13.34 -11.70 6.29
CA GLY A 143 -13.33 -13.01 6.95
C GLY A 143 -14.66 -13.38 7.62
N GLY A 144 -15.69 -12.54 7.52
CA GLY A 144 -16.95 -12.71 8.23
C GLY A 144 -16.91 -12.20 9.68
N ALA A 145 -17.88 -12.65 10.48
CA ALA A 145 -17.97 -12.32 11.90
C ALA A 145 -17.40 -13.44 12.78
N GLY A 146 -16.55 -13.08 13.72
CA GLY A 146 -16.00 -14.01 14.71
C GLY A 146 -16.98 -14.30 15.86
N LYS A 147 -16.54 -15.05 16.86
CA LYS A 147 -17.41 -15.62 17.91
C LYS A 147 -18.00 -14.55 18.85
N GLY A 148 -17.38 -13.37 18.93
CA GLY A 148 -17.84 -12.22 19.71
C GLY A 148 -18.41 -11.08 18.86
N GLY A 149 -18.67 -11.30 17.56
CA GLY A 149 -19.15 -10.26 16.64
C GLY A 149 -18.05 -9.37 16.06
N GLU A 150 -16.78 -9.65 16.35
CA GLU A 150 -15.63 -9.01 15.72
C GLU A 150 -15.62 -9.24 14.20
N LYS A 151 -15.25 -8.21 13.44
CA LYS A 151 -15.08 -8.35 11.99
C LYS A 151 -13.73 -9.00 11.72
N LEU A 152 -13.72 -10.21 11.18
CA LEU A 152 -12.50 -10.91 10.83
C LEU A 152 -11.94 -10.41 9.49
N GLY A 153 -10.62 -10.51 9.37
CA GLY A 153 -9.89 -10.15 8.16
C GLY A 153 -8.74 -9.16 8.40
N LEU A 154 -7.90 -9.03 7.38
CA LEU A 154 -6.81 -8.06 7.30
C LEU A 154 -7.34 -6.73 6.78
N LEU A 155 -6.88 -5.62 7.34
CA LEU A 155 -7.03 -4.25 6.86
C LEU A 155 -5.65 -3.66 6.63
N VAL A 156 -5.50 -3.01 5.47
CA VAL A 156 -4.27 -2.35 5.04
C VAL A 156 -4.62 -0.94 4.58
N LYS A 157 -3.97 0.08 5.15
CA LYS A 157 -4.18 1.48 4.77
C LYS A 157 -2.91 2.03 4.16
N VAL A 158 -2.99 2.48 2.91
CA VAL A 158 -1.82 2.87 2.11
C VAL A 158 -2.04 4.23 1.46
N GLN A 159 -0.99 5.05 1.45
CA GLN A 159 -0.91 6.17 0.51
C GLN A 159 -0.05 5.74 -0.68
N TYR A 160 -0.66 5.62 -1.85
CA TYR A 160 0.05 5.41 -3.10
C TYR A 160 0.38 6.75 -3.72
N TRP A 161 1.65 7.01 -3.97
CA TRP A 161 2.12 8.18 -4.66
C TRP A 161 2.46 7.84 -6.10
N TRP A 162 2.08 8.73 -7.00
CA TRP A 162 2.19 8.56 -8.44
C TRP A 162 3.04 9.67 -9.04
N THR A 163 3.79 9.35 -10.08
CA THR A 163 4.55 10.30 -10.88
C THR A 163 4.31 10.02 -12.37
N LYS A 164 4.54 11.03 -13.20
CA LYS A 164 4.43 10.91 -14.65
C LYS A 164 5.81 10.68 -15.25
N GLU A 165 6.05 9.48 -15.77
CA GLU A 165 7.28 9.05 -16.44
C GLU A 165 6.99 8.72 -17.90
N ASN A 166 7.68 9.36 -18.85
CA ASN A 166 7.49 9.13 -20.30
C ASN A 166 6.02 9.16 -20.74
N ASP A 167 5.30 10.18 -20.28
CA ASP A 167 3.85 10.38 -20.47
C ASP A 167 2.91 9.31 -19.91
N LYS A 168 3.44 8.39 -19.08
CA LYS A 168 2.65 7.38 -18.37
C LYS A 168 2.72 7.62 -16.87
N TRP A 169 1.62 7.37 -16.19
CA TRP A 169 1.62 7.37 -14.73
C TRP A 169 2.24 6.08 -14.20
N ALA A 170 3.01 6.19 -13.12
CA ALA A 170 3.62 5.06 -12.44
C ALA A 170 3.60 5.31 -10.93
N GLN A 171 3.45 4.25 -10.15
CA GLN A 171 3.62 4.29 -8.70
C GLN A 171 5.08 4.57 -8.37
N ILE A 172 5.33 5.52 -7.47
CA ILE A 172 6.68 5.98 -7.09
C ILE A 172 6.95 5.88 -5.58
N ALA A 173 5.91 5.83 -4.76
CA ALA A 173 6.05 5.47 -3.35
C ALA A 173 4.78 4.80 -2.80
N HIS A 174 4.97 3.80 -1.95
CA HIS A 174 3.92 3.14 -1.18
C HIS A 174 4.15 3.43 0.31
N ASP A 175 3.19 4.09 0.93
CA ASP A 175 3.25 4.40 2.35
C ASP A 175 2.17 3.64 3.11
N ILE A 176 2.53 2.45 3.60
CA ILE A 176 1.63 1.56 4.35
C ILE A 176 1.60 2.05 5.79
N MET A 177 0.51 2.74 6.12
CA MET A 177 0.29 3.36 7.43
C MET A 177 -0.31 2.40 8.46
N TYR A 178 -1.03 1.39 7.98
CA TYR A 178 -1.69 0.39 8.82
C TYR A 178 -1.65 -0.96 8.14
N LEU A 179 -1.41 -2.00 8.94
CA LEU A 179 -1.44 -3.41 8.60
C LEU A 179 -1.89 -4.11 9.88
N GLY A 180 -3.06 -4.74 9.86
CA GLY A 180 -3.65 -5.29 11.08
C GLY A 180 -5.06 -5.82 10.87
N SER A 181 -5.71 -6.20 11.96
CA SER A 181 -7.12 -6.61 11.95
C SER A 181 -8.05 -5.46 11.51
N ARG A 182 -9.25 -5.79 11.05
CA ARG A 182 -10.26 -4.77 10.73
C ARG A 182 -10.60 -3.94 11.96
N ASP A 183 -10.62 -2.61 11.79
CA ASP A 183 -10.92 -1.64 12.85
C ASP A 183 -12.31 -1.00 12.69
N GLY A 184 -13.07 -1.38 11.66
CA GLY A 184 -14.42 -0.89 11.38
C GLY A 184 -14.47 0.41 10.57
N SER A 185 -13.32 1.00 10.23
CA SER A 185 -13.25 2.20 9.41
C SER A 185 -13.22 1.91 7.90
N GLU A 186 -13.13 0.65 7.50
CA GLU A 186 -13.09 0.26 6.09
C GLU A 186 -14.36 0.67 5.34
N GLY A 187 -14.20 1.20 4.11
CA GLY A 187 -15.33 1.58 3.25
C GLY A 187 -16.11 2.83 3.67
N VAL A 188 -15.72 3.52 4.75
CA VAL A 188 -16.47 4.67 5.26
C VAL A 188 -16.32 5.88 4.33
N ASN A 189 -17.45 6.35 3.79
CA ASN A 189 -17.55 7.52 2.89
C ASN A 189 -16.93 7.39 1.50
N ASP A 190 -16.53 6.19 1.09
CA ASP A 190 -15.88 5.95 -0.20
C ASP A 190 -16.58 4.79 -0.94
N GLU A 191 -16.45 4.75 -2.27
CA GLU A 191 -16.97 3.64 -3.09
C GLU A 191 -16.19 2.36 -2.81
N ILE A 192 -16.90 1.28 -2.48
CA ILE A 192 -16.32 -0.03 -2.20
C ILE A 192 -16.19 -0.82 -3.51
N LEU A 193 -14.96 -1.20 -3.83
CA LEU A 193 -14.57 -1.96 -5.01
C LEU A 193 -14.01 -3.34 -4.60
N GLN A 194 -13.90 -4.27 -5.55
CA GLN A 194 -13.31 -5.60 -5.38
C GLN A 194 -12.05 -5.75 -6.24
#